data_AF-A0A7R9ZRQ1-F1
#
_entry.id   AF-A0A7R9ZRQ1-F1
#
_cell.length_a   1.000
_cell.length_b   1.000
_cell.length_c   1.000
_cell.angle_alpha   90.00
_cell.angle_beta   90.00
_cell.angle_gamma   90.00
#
_symmetry.space_group_name_H-M   'P 1'
#
loop_
_entity.id
_entity.type
_entity.pdbx_description
1 polymer ?
#
loop_
_entity_poly.entity_id
_entity_poly.type
_entity_poly.pdbx_seq_one_letter_code
_entity_poly.pdbx_strand_id
1 'polypeptide(L)'
;LEMLWTYEQEQHDREEEVRHKAREDPDAPQITVPRQQDILLGRSHVRQAFPGNEAFTKLLEQHVSAYAAVAVSDRSEKTMVSQTLLATVHSLGARILNRTEDG
;
A
#
# COMPACT_ATOMS: atom_id res chain seq x y z
N LEU A 1 16.21 0.30 -32.76
CA LEU A 1 15.09 1.28 -32.68
C LEU A 1 14.02 0.84 -31.68
N GLU A 2 13.73 -0.46 -31.52
CA GLU A 2 12.84 -0.98 -30.46
C GLU A 2 13.33 -0.73 -29.02
N MET A 3 14.65 -0.69 -28.81
CA MET A 3 15.25 -0.52 -27.47
C MET A 3 15.00 0.84 -26.81
N LEU A 4 14.70 1.89 -27.60
CA LEU A 4 14.46 3.24 -27.08
C LEU A 4 13.03 3.40 -26.57
N TRP A 5 12.06 2.79 -27.26
CA TRP A 5 10.64 2.81 -26.87
C TRP A 5 10.39 2.13 -25.52
N THR A 6 11.05 1.01 -25.25
CA THR A 6 10.94 0.31 -23.96
C THR A 6 11.52 1.12 -22.80
N TYR A 7 12.57 1.91 -23.04
CA TYR A 7 13.19 2.74 -22.02
C TYR A 7 12.33 3.94 -21.65
N GLU A 8 11.76 4.63 -22.65
CA GLU A 8 10.87 5.77 -22.42
C GLU A 8 9.59 5.35 -21.68
N GLN A 9 9.07 4.16 -22.00
CA GLN A 9 7.90 3.60 -21.34
C GLN A 9 8.18 3.19 -19.89
N GLU A 10 9.34 2.59 -19.60
CA GLU A 10 9.77 2.33 -18.22
C GLU A 10 10.04 3.62 -17.42
N GLN A 11 10.56 4.68 -18.03
CA GLN A 11 10.72 5.97 -17.34
C GLN A 11 9.36 6.60 -17.00
N HIS A 12 8.42 6.58 -17.95
CA HIS A 12 7.08 7.10 -17.75
C HIS A 12 6.33 6.37 -16.63
N ASP A 13 6.37 5.03 -16.63
CA ASP A 13 5.75 4.22 -15.58
C ASP A 13 6.39 4.50 -14.21
N ARG A 14 7.70 4.72 -14.17
CA ARG A 14 8.43 5.06 -12.95
C ARG A 14 8.09 6.47 -12.44
N GLU A 15 7.94 7.44 -13.33
CA GLU A 15 7.54 8.81 -12.99
C GLU A 15 6.10 8.88 -12.49
N GLU A 16 5.18 8.14 -13.11
CA GLU A 16 3.79 7.98 -12.66
C GLU A 16 3.72 7.28 -11.28
N GLU A 17 4.54 6.24 -11.07
CA GLU A 17 4.63 5.54 -9.78
C GLU A 17 5.17 6.46 -8.66
N VAL A 18 6.14 7.33 -8.97
CA VAL A 18 6.65 8.35 -8.03
C VAL A 18 5.60 9.41 -7.74
N ARG A 19 4.86 9.88 -8.75
CA ARG A 19 3.75 10.83 -8.57
C ARG A 19 2.64 10.28 -7.67
N HIS A 20 2.31 9.00 -7.81
CA HIS A 20 1.29 8.36 -6.98
C HIS A 20 1.78 8.05 -5.56
N LYS A 21 3.09 7.86 -5.34
CA LYS A 21 3.67 7.55 -4.03
C LYS A 21 3.81 8.76 -3.08
N ALA A 22 3.67 10.00 -3.56
CA ALA A 22 3.99 11.20 -2.78
C ALA A 22 2.84 12.21 -2.71
N ARG A 23 1.66 11.78 -2.22
CA ARG A 23 0.69 12.71 -1.63
C ARG A 23 0.55 12.41 -0.14
N GLU A 24 1.65 12.56 0.58
CA GLU A 24 1.54 12.98 1.97
C GLU A 24 1.03 14.42 1.89
N ASP A 25 -0.23 14.64 2.24
CA ASP A 25 -0.77 15.99 2.38
C ASP A 25 -0.10 16.61 3.61
N PRO A 26 0.79 17.61 3.44
CA PRO A 26 1.50 18.20 4.56
C PRO A 26 0.54 18.90 5.54
N ASP A 27 -0.67 19.21 5.09
CA ASP A 27 -1.73 19.84 5.90
C ASP A 27 -2.70 18.82 6.49
N ALA A 28 -2.48 17.51 6.28
CA ALA A 28 -3.32 16.48 6.88
C ALA A 28 -3.25 16.56 8.41
N PRO A 29 -4.40 16.52 9.11
CA PRO A 29 -4.41 16.63 10.56
C PRO A 29 -3.69 15.44 11.19
N GLN A 30 -2.74 15.73 12.09
CA GLN A 30 -2.03 14.72 12.85
C GLN A 30 -3.01 13.89 13.69
N ILE A 31 -2.95 12.57 13.53
CA ILE A 31 -3.78 11.64 14.28
C ILE A 31 -3.04 11.26 15.57
N THR A 32 -3.52 11.77 16.70
CA THR A 32 -2.93 11.49 18.03
C THR A 32 -3.36 10.13 18.60
N VAL A 33 -4.55 9.67 18.23
CA VAL A 33 -5.10 8.38 18.69
C VAL A 33 -5.63 7.60 17.48
N PRO A 34 -4.99 6.46 17.13
CA PRO A 34 -5.49 5.60 16.07
C PRO A 34 -6.79 4.89 16.50
N ARG A 35 -7.70 4.71 15.56
CA ARG A 35 -8.92 3.90 15.71
C ARG A 35 -8.56 2.43 15.64
N GLN A 36 -9.40 1.56 16.17
CA GLN A 36 -9.16 0.11 16.14
C GLN A 36 -9.01 -0.46 14.73
N GLN A 37 -9.71 0.09 13.73
CA GLN A 37 -9.57 -0.34 12.34
C GLN A 37 -8.38 0.30 11.60
N ASP A 38 -7.67 1.26 12.18
CA ASP A 38 -6.52 1.88 11.51
C ASP A 38 -5.34 0.90 11.44
N ILE A 39 -4.61 0.93 10.34
CA ILE A 39 -3.43 0.10 10.09
C ILE A 39 -2.20 0.95 10.36
N LEU A 40 -1.39 0.55 11.32
CA LEU A 40 -0.17 1.25 11.72
C LEU A 40 1.01 0.71 10.93
N LEU A 41 1.65 1.55 10.12
CA LEU A 41 2.87 1.18 9.41
C LEU A 41 4.05 1.11 10.38
N GLY A 42 5.00 0.21 10.09
CA GLY A 42 6.22 0.02 10.86
C GLY A 42 6.52 -1.45 11.17
N ARG A 43 7.65 -1.69 11.83
CA ARG A 43 8.16 -3.05 12.12
C ARG A 43 8.09 -3.44 13.60
N SER A 44 7.57 -2.59 14.48
CA SER A 44 7.53 -2.90 15.91
C SER A 44 6.44 -3.93 16.22
N HIS A 45 6.73 -4.84 17.16
CA HIS A 45 5.78 -5.86 17.60
C HIS A 45 4.45 -5.25 18.09
N VAL A 46 4.53 -4.11 18.80
CA VAL A 46 3.34 -3.39 19.28
C VAL A 46 2.42 -2.95 18.14
N ARG A 47 2.99 -2.51 17.00
CA ARG A 47 2.20 -2.11 15.83
C ARG A 47 1.63 -3.31 15.09
N GLN A 48 2.39 -4.40 15.00
CA GLN A 48 1.93 -5.63 14.37
C GLN A 48 0.75 -6.27 15.14
N ALA A 49 0.75 -6.17 16.47
CA ALA A 49 -0.33 -6.61 17.34
C ALA A 49 -1.51 -5.61 17.43
N PHE A 50 -1.49 -4.52 16.67
CA PHE A 50 -2.59 -3.56 16.67
C PHE A 50 -3.82 -4.17 15.96
N PRO A 51 -5.06 -3.97 16.45
CA PRO A 51 -6.23 -4.68 15.92
C PRO A 51 -6.44 -4.51 14.40
N GLY A 52 -6.17 -3.32 13.87
CA GLY A 52 -6.25 -3.06 12.43
C GLY A 52 -5.19 -3.82 11.62
N ASN A 53 -3.98 -3.98 12.16
CA ASN A 53 -2.91 -4.77 11.53
C ASN A 53 -3.23 -6.27 11.54
N GLU A 54 -3.85 -6.78 12.62
CA GLU A 54 -4.32 -8.17 12.67
C GLU A 54 -5.42 -8.44 11.64
N ALA A 55 -6.41 -7.54 11.54
CA ALA A 55 -7.47 -7.63 10.55
C ALA A 55 -6.91 -7.55 9.11
N PHE A 56 -5.96 -6.64 8.89
CA PHE A 56 -5.26 -6.50 7.62
C PHE A 56 -4.45 -7.74 7.26
N THR A 57 -3.80 -8.38 8.22
CA THR A 57 -3.05 -9.62 8.00
C THR A 57 -3.96 -10.74 7.53
N LYS A 58 -5.14 -10.91 8.16
CA LYS A 58 -6.15 -11.88 7.70
C LYS A 58 -6.64 -11.58 6.28
N LEU A 59 -6.79 -10.30 5.94
CA LEU A 59 -7.16 -9.88 4.59
C LEU A 59 -6.06 -10.20 3.57
N LEU A 60 -4.79 -9.99 3.94
CA LEU A 60 -3.64 -10.35 3.10
C LEU A 60 -3.57 -11.86 2.87
N GLU A 61 -3.78 -12.67 3.91
CA GLU A 61 -3.79 -14.13 3.81
C GLU A 61 -4.83 -14.63 2.79
N GLN A 62 -5.98 -13.96 2.69
CA GLN A 62 -7.01 -14.27 1.69
C GLN A 62 -6.58 -13.96 0.24
N HIS A 63 -5.69 -12.99 0.05
CA HIS A 63 -5.23 -12.54 -1.27
C HIS A 63 -3.83 -13.07 -1.64
N VAL A 64 -3.14 -13.75 -0.71
CA VAL A 64 -1.75 -14.20 -0.92
C VAL A 64 -1.64 -15.18 -2.08
N SER A 65 -2.63 -16.06 -2.24
CA SER A 65 -2.68 -17.04 -3.32
C SER A 65 -2.86 -16.37 -4.68
N ALA A 66 -3.76 -15.38 -4.77
CA ALA A 66 -3.96 -14.59 -5.97
C ALA A 66 -2.68 -13.82 -6.35
N TYR A 67 -2.03 -13.18 -5.38
CA TYR A 67 -0.77 -12.47 -5.62
C TYR A 67 0.37 -13.40 -6.06
N ALA A 68 0.47 -14.61 -5.47
CA ALA A 68 1.49 -15.59 -5.80
C ALA A 68 1.27 -16.28 -7.16
N ALA A 69 0.01 -16.38 -7.61
CA ALA A 69 -0.34 -16.95 -8.90
C ALA A 69 0.04 -16.02 -10.08
N VAL A 70 0.15 -14.71 -9.85
CA VAL A 70 0.57 -13.75 -10.87
C VAL A 70 2.03 -13.97 -11.26
N ALA A 71 2.28 -14.08 -12.56
CA ALA A 71 3.62 -14.25 -13.11
C ALA A 71 4.56 -13.13 -12.63
N VAL A 72 5.83 -13.47 -12.37
CA VAL A 72 6.82 -12.49 -11.87
C VAL A 72 7.02 -11.32 -12.84
N SER A 73 6.86 -11.57 -14.15
CA SER A 73 6.94 -10.58 -15.22
C SER A 73 5.73 -9.65 -15.30
N ASP A 74 4.58 -10.02 -14.74
CA ASP A 74 3.37 -9.21 -14.81
C ASP A 74 3.21 -8.33 -13.57
N ARG A 75 3.92 -7.19 -13.58
CA ARG A 75 3.82 -6.18 -12.52
C ARG A 75 2.45 -5.53 -12.47
N SER A 76 1.76 -5.43 -13.60
CA SER A 76 0.48 -4.73 -13.71
C SER A 76 -0.61 -5.46 -12.93
N GLU A 77 -0.67 -6.79 -13.07
CA GLU A 77 -1.61 -7.63 -12.33
C GLU A 77 -1.35 -7.60 -10.81
N LYS A 78 -0.08 -7.58 -10.37
CA LYS A 78 0.25 -7.42 -8.94
C LYS A 78 -0.20 -6.08 -8.37
N THR A 79 -0.08 -5.02 -9.16
CA THR A 79 -0.59 -3.70 -8.81
C THR A 79 -2.11 -3.74 -8.68
N MET A 80 -2.82 -4.41 -9.60
CA MET A 80 -4.29 -4.57 -9.53
C MET A 80 -4.74 -5.31 -8.27
N VAL A 81 -4.05 -6.40 -7.89
CA VAL A 81 -4.31 -7.11 -6.63
C VAL A 81 -4.11 -6.18 -5.43
N SER A 82 -3.02 -5.41 -5.42
CA SER A 82 -2.72 -4.45 -4.35
C SER A 82 -3.76 -3.32 -4.26
N GLN A 83 -4.21 -2.79 -5.40
CA GLN A 83 -5.26 -1.77 -5.45
C GLN A 83 -6.60 -2.31 -4.95
N THR A 84 -6.96 -3.55 -5.29
CA THR A 84 -8.18 -4.21 -4.80
C THR A 84 -8.15 -4.36 -3.28
N LEU A 85 -7.00 -4.75 -2.74
CA LEU A 85 -6.79 -4.87 -1.31
C LEU A 85 -6.93 -3.51 -0.59
N LEU A 86 -6.31 -2.46 -1.15
CA LEU A 86 -6.43 -1.09 -0.63
C LEU A 86 -7.88 -0.59 -0.70
N ALA A 87 -8.58 -0.81 -1.81
CA ALA A 87 -9.99 -0.44 -1.95
C ALA A 87 -10.86 -1.12 -0.89
N THR A 88 -10.58 -2.39 -0.58
CA THR A 88 -11.26 -3.13 0.49
C THR A 88 -11.00 -2.50 1.85
N VAL A 89 -9.74 -2.21 2.19
CA VAL A 89 -9.35 -1.50 3.43
C VAL A 89 -10.11 -0.17 3.55
N HIS A 90 -10.12 0.64 2.49
CA HIS A 90 -10.82 1.92 2.49
C HIS A 90 -12.33 1.76 2.65
N SER A 91 -12.94 0.75 2.02
CA SER A 91 -14.38 0.47 2.15
C SER A 91 -14.81 0.10 3.58
N LEU A 92 -13.89 -0.46 4.37
CA LEU A 92 -14.09 -0.76 5.79
C LEU A 92 -13.89 0.47 6.69
N GLY A 93 -13.57 1.63 6.12
CA GLY A 93 -13.30 2.86 6.86
C GLY A 93 -11.97 2.85 7.62
N ALA A 94 -11.05 1.95 7.26
CA ALA A 94 -9.71 1.89 7.80
C ALA A 94 -8.79 2.91 7.11
N ARG A 95 -7.84 3.44 7.88
CA ARG A 95 -6.78 4.34 7.39
C ARG A 95 -5.44 3.67 7.55
N ILE A 96 -4.53 3.91 6.61
CA ILE A 96 -3.14 3.47 6.72
C ILE A 96 -2.34 4.64 7.27
N LEU A 97 -1.78 4.47 8.46
CA LEU A 97 -1.12 5.54 9.22
C LEU A 97 0.38 5.32 9.24
N ASN A 98 1.11 6.35 8.79
CA ASN A 98 2.55 6.41 8.95
C ASN A 98 2.92 7.06 10.30
N ARG A 99 4.10 6.75 10.83
CA ARG A 99 4.61 7.41 12.04
C ARG A 99 5.25 8.75 11.64
N THR A 100 4.94 9.82 12.36
CA THR A 100 5.66 11.10 12.19
C THR A 100 6.96 11.06 13.01
N GLU A 101 7.88 11.99 12.76
CA GLU A 101 9.13 12.06 13.54
C GLU A 101 8.87 12.29 15.04
N ASP A 102 7.78 12.99 15.36
CA ASP A 102 7.41 13.39 16.72
C ASP A 102 6.74 12.29 17.58
N GLY A 103 6.31 11.17 16.99
CA GLY A 103 5.62 10.12 17.75
C GLY A 103 4.56 9.34 17.00
#